data_AF-A0A377AH90-F1
#
_entry.id   AF-A0A377AH90-F1
#
_cell.length_a   1.000
_cell.length_b   1.000
_cell.length_c   1.000
_cell.angle_alpha   90.00
_cell.angle_beta   90.00
_cell.angle_gamma   90.00
#
_symmetry.space_group_name_H-M   'P 1'
#
loop_
_entity.id
_entity.type
_entity.pdbx_description
1 polymer ?
#
loop_
_entity_poly.entity_id
_entity_poly.type
_entity_poly.pdbx_seq_one_letter_code
_entity_poly.pdbx_strand_id
1 'polypeptide(L)'
;MCAFLLSLVLPAQATSFTEYLPMSDSEYAQKRALKPLLTMPYDAEQNWHFRKVGVAGVTLEKMPNDDSEWQLNGKDRAGKSWSVPVGVLQNMAGNAQLYRADLDRNGIQDLVIWRGISGNGLAPNAFLILMTFNQQGRPCVFSVRWFLYRK
;
A
#
# COMPACT_ATOMS: atom_id res chain seq x y z
N MET A 1 28.62 -3.21 -0.78
CA MET A 1 27.86 -2.52 0.29
C MET A 1 26.38 -2.74 0.04
N CYS A 2 25.83 -3.89 0.48
CA CYS A 2 24.51 -4.38 0.07
C CYS A 2 23.78 -5.05 1.24
N ALA A 3 23.76 -4.38 2.41
CA ALA A 3 23.26 -4.96 3.66
C ALA A 3 22.28 -4.05 4.44
N PHE A 4 21.74 -3.01 3.79
CA PHE A 4 20.87 -2.03 4.47
C PHE A 4 19.39 -2.07 4.04
N LEU A 5 19.04 -2.87 3.03
CA LEU A 5 17.67 -2.94 2.51
C LEU A 5 16.82 -4.08 3.13
N LEU A 6 17.42 -5.00 3.88
CA LEU A 6 16.69 -6.10 4.53
C LEU A 6 16.11 -5.73 5.91
N SER A 7 16.54 -4.64 6.54
CA SER A 7 16.05 -4.23 7.87
C SER A 7 14.79 -3.35 7.84
N LEU A 8 14.40 -2.85 6.66
CA LEU A 8 13.25 -1.93 6.50
C LEU A 8 11.95 -2.64 6.10
N VAL A 9 11.96 -3.94 5.82
CA VAL A 9 10.77 -4.71 5.40
C VAL A 9 9.99 -5.31 6.59
N LEU A 10 10.55 -5.29 7.80
CA LEU A 10 9.93 -5.86 8.99
C LEU A 10 8.82 -5.02 9.68
N PRO A 11 8.71 -3.68 9.55
CA PRO A 11 7.61 -2.97 10.23
C PRO A 11 6.30 -2.92 9.44
N ALA A 12 6.27 -3.33 8.16
CA ALA A 12 5.07 -3.23 7.33
C ALA A 12 4.08 -4.40 7.46
N GLN A 13 4.48 -5.51 8.10
CA GLN A 13 3.65 -6.71 8.30
C GLN A 13 2.95 -6.72 9.68
N ALA A 14 3.25 -5.77 10.57
CA ALA A 14 2.75 -5.79 11.95
C ALA A 14 1.31 -5.26 12.13
N THR A 15 0.65 -4.79 11.07
CA THR A 15 -0.71 -4.23 11.16
C THR A 15 -1.82 -5.29 11.25
N SER A 16 -1.52 -6.57 11.01
CA SER A 16 -2.47 -7.69 11.19
C SER A 16 -2.27 -8.49 12.48
N PHE A 17 -1.35 -8.07 13.37
CA PHE A 17 -1.00 -8.76 14.62
C PHE A 17 -1.16 -7.86 15.84
N THR A 18 -2.22 -7.04 15.87
CA THR A 18 -2.47 -6.06 16.94
C THR A 18 -2.72 -6.67 18.32
N GLU A 19 -2.98 -7.99 18.42
CA GLU A 19 -3.23 -8.67 19.71
C GLU A 19 -2.03 -9.46 20.27
N TYR A 20 -0.93 -9.58 19.54
CA TYR A 20 0.18 -10.49 19.93
C TYR A 20 1.46 -9.79 20.39
N LEU A 21 1.60 -8.48 20.18
CA LEU A 21 2.76 -7.74 20.70
C LEU A 21 2.37 -7.10 22.03
N PRO A 22 3.21 -7.21 23.07
CA PRO A 22 2.95 -6.60 24.37
C PRO A 22 3.18 -5.09 24.28
N MET A 23 2.23 -4.39 23.67
CA MET A 23 2.23 -2.94 23.53
C MET A 23 0.84 -2.42 23.91
N SER A 24 0.80 -1.28 24.60
CA SER A 24 -0.47 -0.65 24.95
C SER A 24 -1.17 -0.04 23.72
N ASP A 25 -2.50 0.06 23.73
CA ASP A 25 -3.28 0.73 22.68
C ASP A 25 -2.78 2.16 22.39
N SER A 26 -2.30 2.86 23.43
CA SER A 26 -1.68 4.18 23.31
C SER A 26 -0.35 4.15 22.58
N GLU A 27 0.50 3.16 22.82
CA GLU A 27 1.76 2.99 22.09
C GLU A 27 1.51 2.58 20.64
N TYR A 28 0.49 1.76 20.41
CA TYR A 28 0.03 1.43 19.06
C TYR A 28 -0.46 2.67 18.32
N ALA A 29 -1.30 3.50 18.95
CA ALA A 29 -1.79 4.74 18.36
C ALA A 29 -0.67 5.73 18.06
N GLN A 30 0.31 5.87 18.96
CA GLN A 30 1.49 6.72 18.75
C GLN A 30 2.41 6.19 17.65
N LYS A 31 2.55 4.87 17.52
CA LYS A 31 3.38 4.21 16.49
C LYS A 31 2.64 3.99 15.17
N ARG A 32 1.36 4.32 15.07
CA ARG A 32 0.57 4.17 13.84
C ARG A 32 0.97 5.25 12.83
N ALA A 33 2.10 5.01 12.16
CA ALA A 33 2.58 5.86 11.06
C ALA A 33 1.59 5.88 9.88
N LEU A 34 0.80 4.81 9.74
CA LEU A 34 -0.18 4.64 8.67
C LEU A 34 -1.46 5.42 8.95
N LYS A 35 -1.70 6.44 8.12
CA LYS A 35 -2.94 7.23 8.10
C LYS A 35 -3.84 6.67 7.01
N PRO A 36 -5.08 6.27 7.31
CA PRO A 36 -5.99 5.72 6.31
C PRO A 36 -6.31 6.75 5.22
N LEU A 37 -6.43 6.28 3.98
CA LEU A 37 -6.82 7.07 2.81
C LEU A 37 -8.13 6.59 2.20
N LEU A 38 -8.24 5.28 1.97
CA LEU A 38 -9.36 4.68 1.27
C LEU A 38 -9.52 3.22 1.69
N THR A 39 -10.74 2.79 1.91
CA THR A 39 -11.11 1.37 1.78
C THR A 39 -11.89 1.27 0.47
N MET A 40 -11.41 0.42 -0.44
CA MET A 40 -12.00 0.29 -1.76
C MET A 40 -13.49 -0.07 -1.63
N PRO A 41 -14.41 0.63 -2.31
CA PRO A 41 -15.81 0.21 -2.41
C PRO A 41 -15.94 -1.11 -3.16
N TYR A 42 -17.02 -1.86 -2.95
CA TYR A 42 -17.23 -3.15 -3.63
C TYR A 42 -17.44 -3.00 -5.14
N ASP A 43 -18.22 -2.00 -5.53
CA ASP A 43 -18.52 -1.67 -6.93
C ASP A 43 -18.06 -0.25 -7.22
N ALA A 44 -16.79 -0.13 -7.60
CA ALA A 44 -16.12 1.15 -7.63
C ALA A 44 -15.76 1.54 -9.07
N GLU A 45 -16.42 2.58 -9.56
CA GLU A 45 -16.25 3.09 -10.93
C GLU A 45 -15.56 4.44 -11.00
N GLN A 46 -15.40 5.12 -9.86
CA GLN A 46 -14.78 6.44 -9.80
C GLN A 46 -13.26 6.35 -9.60
N ASN A 47 -12.58 7.43 -9.94
CA ASN A 47 -11.15 7.62 -9.68
C ASN A 47 -10.95 8.37 -8.36
N TRP A 48 -9.86 8.10 -7.64
CA TRP A 48 -9.50 8.83 -6.41
C TRP A 48 -8.17 9.56 -6.57
N HIS A 49 -8.15 10.84 -6.22
CA HIS A 49 -6.93 11.63 -6.20
C HIS A 49 -6.47 11.94 -4.77
N PHE A 50 -5.35 11.35 -4.37
CA PHE A 50 -4.72 11.49 -3.06
C PHE A 50 -3.69 12.63 -3.08
N ARG A 51 -4.11 13.85 -2.75
CA ARG A 51 -3.25 15.05 -2.76
C ARG A 51 -2.04 14.99 -1.81
N LYS A 52 -2.12 14.18 -0.74
CA LYS A 52 -1.11 14.07 0.31
C LYS A 52 -0.22 12.82 0.16
N VAL A 53 -0.05 12.32 -1.06
CA VAL A 53 0.79 11.16 -1.38
C VAL A 53 1.72 11.54 -2.54
N GLY A 54 2.98 11.13 -2.48
CA GLY A 54 3.99 11.53 -3.43
C GLY A 54 4.24 13.04 -3.43
N VAL A 55 4.91 13.52 -4.48
CA VAL A 55 5.31 14.93 -4.60
C VAL A 55 4.21 15.84 -5.18
N ALA A 56 3.34 15.29 -6.03
CA ALA A 56 2.31 16.05 -6.76
C ALA A 56 0.89 15.48 -6.57
N GLY A 57 0.71 14.58 -5.61
CA GLY A 57 -0.49 13.76 -5.49
C GLY A 57 -0.43 12.52 -6.38
N VAL A 58 -1.26 11.54 -6.04
CA VAL A 58 -1.39 10.27 -6.77
C VAL A 58 -2.86 10.01 -7.10
N THR A 59 -3.13 9.61 -8.34
CA THR A 59 -4.48 9.24 -8.79
C THR A 59 -4.57 7.73 -8.96
N LEU A 60 -5.56 7.11 -8.31
CA LEU A 60 -5.98 5.74 -8.51
C LEU A 60 -7.11 5.70 -9.53
N GLU A 61 -6.96 4.92 -10.59
CA GLU A 61 -7.94 4.74 -11.66
C GLU A 61 -7.89 3.32 -12.23
N LYS A 62 -8.95 2.90 -12.91
CA LYS A 62 -8.99 1.62 -13.63
C LYS A 62 -7.97 1.61 -14.76
N MET A 63 -7.42 0.43 -15.06
CA MET A 63 -6.52 0.29 -16.20
C MET A 63 -7.29 0.47 -17.51
N PRO A 64 -6.71 1.14 -18.53
CA PRO A 64 -7.41 1.42 -19.80
C PRO A 64 -7.90 0.17 -20.55
N ASN A 65 -7.23 -0.96 -20.34
CA ASN A 65 -7.46 -2.20 -21.08
C ASN A 65 -8.11 -3.31 -20.23
N ASP A 66 -8.28 -3.08 -18.92
CA ASP A 66 -8.85 -4.04 -17.99
C ASP A 66 -9.53 -3.28 -16.83
N ASP A 67 -10.87 -3.32 -16.80
CA ASP A 67 -11.69 -2.59 -15.85
C ASP A 67 -11.77 -3.25 -14.46
N SER A 68 -11.18 -4.45 -14.32
CA SER A 68 -11.02 -5.16 -13.06
C SER A 68 -9.70 -4.81 -12.35
N GLU A 69 -8.73 -4.30 -13.11
CA GLU A 69 -7.42 -3.89 -12.62
C GLU A 69 -7.31 -2.38 -12.42
N TRP A 70 -6.48 -2.01 -11.45
CA TRP A 70 -6.25 -0.62 -11.09
C TRP A 70 -4.78 -0.24 -11.32
N GLN A 71 -4.56 1.04 -11.59
CA GLN A 71 -3.24 1.65 -11.66
C GLN A 71 -3.18 2.96 -10.89
N LEU A 72 -1.98 3.27 -10.40
CA LEU A 72 -1.65 4.55 -9.79
C LEU A 72 -0.90 5.41 -10.77
N ASN A 73 -1.26 6.69 -10.83
CA ASN A 73 -0.65 7.67 -11.71
C ASN A 73 -0.22 8.90 -10.94
N GLY A 74 0.83 9.56 -11.42
CA GLY A 74 1.24 10.84 -10.88
C GLY A 74 2.31 11.49 -11.73
N LYS A 75 2.89 12.56 -11.19
CA LYS A 75 3.99 13.30 -11.80
C LYS A 75 5.14 13.39 -10.82
N ASP A 76 6.35 13.37 -11.35
CA ASP A 76 7.55 13.66 -10.57
C ASP A 76 7.74 15.18 -10.39
N ARG A 77 8.81 15.60 -9.69
CA ARG A 77 9.10 17.02 -9.47
C ARG A 77 9.39 17.81 -10.75
N ALA A 78 9.81 17.12 -11.82
CA ALA A 78 10.03 17.71 -13.14
C ALA A 78 8.74 17.75 -13.99
N GLY A 79 7.60 17.33 -13.44
CA GLY A 79 6.31 17.29 -14.13
C GLY A 79 6.17 16.11 -15.10
N LYS A 80 7.14 15.20 -15.17
CA LYS A 80 7.10 14.04 -16.05
C LYS A 80 6.24 12.94 -15.42
N SER A 81 5.24 12.47 -16.16
CA SER A 81 4.28 11.48 -15.70
C SER A 81 4.92 10.11 -15.39
N TRP A 82 4.24 9.35 -14.55
CA TRP A 82 4.48 7.93 -14.28
C TRP A 82 3.17 7.22 -14.02
N SER A 83 3.18 5.90 -14.25
CA SER A 83 2.06 5.00 -14.00
C SER A 83 2.60 3.69 -13.41
N VAL A 84 1.88 3.14 -12.44
CA VAL A 84 2.22 1.87 -11.78
C VAL A 84 0.96 1.02 -11.70
N PRO A 85 0.90 -0.16 -12.34
CA PRO A 85 -0.19 -1.09 -12.16
C PRO A 85 -0.16 -1.69 -10.75
N VAL A 86 -1.32 -1.74 -10.10
CA VAL A 86 -1.49 -2.35 -8.77
C VAL A 86 -2.40 -3.58 -8.79
N GLY A 87 -2.94 -3.90 -9.97
CA GLY A 87 -3.77 -5.06 -10.25
C GLY A 87 -5.15 -4.94 -9.63
N VAL A 88 -5.81 -6.09 -9.44
CA VAL A 88 -7.13 -6.15 -8.83
C VAL A 88 -7.07 -5.67 -7.38
N LEU A 89 -7.99 -4.79 -6.98
CA LEU A 89 -8.08 -4.27 -5.60
C LEU A 89 -9.35 -4.71 -4.85
N GLN A 90 -10.34 -5.28 -5.52
CA GLN A 90 -11.54 -5.85 -4.90
C GLN A 90 -11.53 -7.37 -5.01
N ASN A 91 -11.98 -8.07 -3.96
CA ASN A 91 -12.23 -9.51 -4.03
C ASN A 91 -13.23 -9.94 -2.94
N MET A 92 -13.62 -11.22 -2.96
CA MET A 92 -14.55 -11.81 -1.99
C MET A 92 -14.03 -11.86 -0.54
N ALA A 93 -12.73 -11.64 -0.32
CA ALA A 93 -12.08 -11.71 0.98
C ALA A 93 -11.97 -10.36 1.69
N GLY A 94 -12.33 -9.28 0.99
CA GLY A 94 -12.24 -7.92 1.48
C GLY A 94 -11.59 -7.00 0.46
N ASN A 95 -12.12 -5.79 0.37
CA ASN A 95 -11.60 -4.77 -0.52
C ASN A 95 -10.27 -4.21 0.00
N ALA A 96 -9.40 -3.79 -0.91
CA ALA A 96 -8.11 -3.23 -0.55
C ALA A 96 -8.24 -1.98 0.33
N GLN A 97 -7.33 -1.86 1.28
CA GLN A 97 -7.17 -0.71 2.16
C GLN A 97 -5.90 0.03 1.77
N LEU A 98 -6.02 1.33 1.59
CA LEU A 98 -4.94 2.23 1.23
C LEU A 98 -4.63 3.15 2.41
N TYR A 99 -3.35 3.32 2.68
CA TYR A 99 -2.82 4.16 3.73
C TYR A 99 -1.68 5.02 3.20
N ARG A 100 -1.42 6.14 3.87
CA ARG A 100 -0.19 6.92 3.70
C ARG A 100 0.66 6.90 4.96
N ALA A 101 1.97 6.93 4.77
CA ALA A 101 2.96 7.16 5.82
C ALA A 101 4.24 7.70 5.19
N ASP A 102 5.13 8.29 5.97
CA ASP A 102 6.51 8.57 5.53
C ASP A 102 7.37 7.40 6.03
N LEU A 103 7.55 6.37 5.19
CA LEU A 103 8.13 5.08 5.59
C LEU A 103 9.66 5.16 5.69
N ASP A 104 10.29 5.93 4.81
CA ASP A 104 11.74 6.10 4.75
C ASP A 104 12.24 7.40 5.40
N ARG A 105 11.33 8.21 5.97
CA ARG A 105 11.59 9.47 6.69
C ARG A 105 12.23 10.54 5.81
N ASN A 106 11.90 10.55 4.53
CA ASN A 106 12.41 11.53 3.58
C ASN A 106 11.51 12.78 3.43
N GLY A 107 10.39 12.83 4.18
CA GLY A 107 9.43 13.94 4.18
C GLY A 107 8.37 13.84 3.08
N ILE A 108 8.43 12.82 2.22
CA ILE A 108 7.40 12.51 1.23
C ILE A 108 6.45 11.48 1.83
N GLN A 109 5.16 11.63 1.56
CA GLN A 109 4.17 10.64 1.99
C GLN A 109 4.11 9.50 0.97
N ASP A 110 4.50 8.32 1.41
CA ASP A 110 4.44 7.07 0.68
C ASP A 110 3.03 6.45 0.73
N LEU A 111 2.83 5.41 -0.09
CA LEU A 111 1.57 4.69 -0.18
C LEU A 111 1.74 3.22 0.25
N VAL A 112 0.80 2.75 1.05
CA VAL A 112 0.67 1.33 1.42
C VAL A 112 -0.69 0.84 0.96
N ILE A 113 -0.70 -0.26 0.21
CA ILE A 113 -1.92 -0.96 -0.19
C ILE A 113 -1.90 -2.34 0.42
N TRP A 114 -2.92 -2.66 1.19
CA TRP A 114 -3.13 -3.97 1.77
C TRP A 114 -4.42 -4.57 1.26
N ARG A 115 -4.39 -5.84 0.87
CA ARG A 115 -5.59 -6.59 0.50
C ARG A 115 -5.48 -8.04 0.97
N GLY A 116 -6.44 -8.49 1.77
CA GLY A 116 -6.61 -9.91 2.07
C GLY A 116 -7.08 -10.68 0.84
N ILE A 117 -6.69 -11.94 0.71
CA ILE A 117 -7.14 -12.83 -0.35
C ILE A 117 -7.66 -14.12 0.31
N SER A 118 -8.84 -14.56 -0.12
CA SER A 118 -9.50 -15.75 0.40
C SER A 118 -8.80 -16.95 -0.22
N GLY A 119 -8.33 -17.86 0.64
CA GLY A 119 -7.53 -19.00 0.20
C GLY A 119 -8.29 -19.99 -0.70
N ASN A 120 -9.63 -19.94 -0.81
CA ASN A 120 -10.45 -20.85 -1.63
C ASN A 120 -10.03 -22.34 -1.50
N GLY A 121 -9.73 -22.80 -0.27
CA GLY A 121 -9.21 -24.16 0.00
C GLY A 121 -7.68 -24.25 0.17
N LEU A 122 -6.94 -23.19 -0.13
CA LEU A 122 -5.52 -22.97 0.20
C LEU A 122 -5.38 -22.08 1.44
N ALA A 123 -4.15 -21.96 1.97
CA ALA A 123 -3.88 -21.03 3.06
C ALA A 123 -4.25 -19.59 2.64
N PRO A 124 -4.98 -18.81 3.48
CA PRO A 124 -5.27 -17.41 3.21
C PRO A 124 -3.97 -16.67 2.89
N ASN A 125 -3.99 -15.78 1.90
CA ASN A 125 -2.84 -14.98 1.53
C ASN A 125 -3.14 -13.49 1.67
N ALA A 126 -2.09 -12.70 1.87
CA ALA A 126 -2.17 -11.25 1.91
C ALA A 126 -1.33 -10.69 0.75
N PHE A 127 -1.86 -9.65 0.14
CA PHE A 127 -1.17 -8.85 -0.86
C PHE A 127 -0.84 -7.49 -0.26
N LEU A 128 0.45 -7.16 -0.27
CA LEU A 128 0.98 -5.89 0.21
C LEU A 128 1.76 -5.23 -0.91
N ILE A 129 1.40 -3.98 -1.22
CA ILE A 129 2.22 -3.08 -2.03
C ILE A 129 2.71 -1.95 -1.12
N LEU A 130 4.02 -1.75 -1.12
CA LEU A 130 4.68 -0.57 -0.57
C LEU A 130 5.20 0.24 -1.76
N MET A 131 4.78 1.49 -1.85
CA MET A 131 5.26 2.42 -2.87
C MET A 131 5.86 3.62 -2.15
N THR A 132 7.18 3.70 -2.15
CA THR A 132 7.90 4.89 -1.69
C THR A 132 8.23 5.80 -2.85
N PHE A 133 8.69 7.02 -2.56
CA PHE A 133 9.12 7.97 -3.59
C PHE A 133 10.56 8.39 -3.39
N ASN A 134 11.37 8.31 -4.44
CA ASN A 134 12.72 8.84 -4.39
C ASN A 134 12.72 10.39 -4.34
N GLN A 135 13.90 11.00 -4.18
CA GLN A 135 14.03 12.46 -4.11
C GLN A 135 13.50 13.22 -5.36
N GLN A 136 13.44 12.57 -6.51
CA GLN A 136 12.88 13.15 -7.73
C GLN A 136 11.34 13.06 -7.76
N GLY A 137 10.73 12.29 -6.85
CA GLY A 137 9.29 12.00 -6.81
C GLY A 137 8.88 10.85 -7.71
N ARG A 138 9.81 9.96 -8.07
CA ARG A 138 9.52 8.74 -8.84
C ARG A 138 9.20 7.59 -7.88
N PRO A 139 8.19 6.77 -8.22
CA PRO A 139 7.80 5.66 -7.36
C PRO A 139 8.88 4.56 -7.36
N CYS A 140 9.16 4.03 -6.17
CA CYS A 140 9.93 2.82 -5.91
C CYS A 140 8.96 1.79 -5.32
N VAL A 141 8.66 0.75 -6.09
CA VAL A 141 7.56 -0.18 -5.77
C VAL A 141 8.12 -1.50 -5.30
N PHE A 142 7.62 -1.95 -4.16
CA PHE A 142 7.87 -3.27 -3.62
C PHE A 142 6.52 -3.96 -3.39
N SER A 143 6.32 -5.14 -3.99
CA SER A 143 5.11 -5.94 -3.81
C SER A 143 5.45 -7.33 -3.31
N VAL A 144 4.67 -7.81 -2.35
CA VAL A 144 4.82 -9.15 -1.77
C VAL A 144 3.47 -9.83 -1.69
N ARG A 145 3.46 -11.11 -2.02
CA ARG A 145 2.38 -12.04 -1.67
C ARG A 145 2.88 -12.94 -0.56
N TRP A 146 2.16 -12.99 0.56
CA TRP A 146 2.51 -13.84 1.69
C TRP A 146 1.37 -14.79 2.03
N PHE A 147 1.69 -15.97 2.54
CA PHE A 147 0.71 -16.94 3.04
C PHE A 147 0.59 -16.79 4.56
N LEU A 148 -0.64 -16.60 5.05
CA LEU A 148 -0.98 -16.63 6.46
C LEU A 148 -1.25 -18.08 6.87
N TYR A 149 -0.23 -18.75 7.40
CA TYR A 149 -0.44 -20.01 8.11
C TYR A 149 -0.86 -19.68 9.54
N ARG A 150 -2.11 -19.99 9.91
CA ARG A 150 -2.47 -20.15 11.33
C ARG A 150 -1.83 -21.45 11.81
N LYS A 151 -1.00 -21.39 12.85
CA LYS A 151 -0.72 -22.56 13.69
C LYS A 151 -1.87 -22.75 14.67
#